data_AF-A0A7I9WSA2-F1
#
_entry.id   AF-A0A7I9WSA2-F1
#
_cell.length_a   1.000
_cell.length_b   1.000
_cell.length_c   1.000
_cell.angle_alpha   90.00
_cell.angle_beta   90.00
_cell.angle_gamma   90.00
#
_symmetry.space_group_name_H-M   'P 1'
#
loop_
_entity.id
_entity.type
_entity.pdbx_description
1 polymer ?
#
loop_
_entity_poly.entity_id
_entity_poly.type
_entity_poly.pdbx_seq_one_letter_code
_entity_poly.pdbx_strand_id
1 'polypeptide(L)'
;MHTARWDHGRDLTGLRVGVIGTGASAVQAIPEIAPVAAHLTVFQRTPIWCFPKADLPLPLPVRWAMRIPGGKTFWRLLSQAYVEVTFPLSAHYATVLPLGKRAEALGRSYLRSQVRDPQIRDQLTPRYAVGCKRPGFHNTYLSTYNRDDVHLVTDPIAAIRPGGVETADGELHGLDVLILATGFSVMDVDTGGFPVIGAGGQSLAQFWDTHRMQAYEGVSVPGFPNFFSVCGPYGYVGSSFFALIETQTRHIVRCLREARRRGAARVEIRPEANARYFAEMMRKRRRQIFWQDSCANANSYYFDKHGDVPLRPATTLAADWRSRRFDLDDYRFSGPPSDEPQRSPEVVGSRAVPTRHGRRTAR
;
A
#
# COMPACT_ATOMS: atom_id res chain seq x y z
N MET A 1 16.51 -14.10 4.60
CA MET A 1 15.05 -14.17 4.89
C MET A 1 14.33 -12.93 4.34
N HIS A 2 13.00 -12.97 4.15
CA HIS A 2 12.20 -11.78 3.80
C HIS A 2 11.37 -11.36 5.01
N THR A 3 11.19 -10.05 5.22
CA THR A 3 10.37 -9.49 6.32
C THR A 3 8.91 -9.98 6.38
N ALA A 4 8.40 -10.64 5.33
CA ALA A 4 7.04 -11.17 5.24
C ALA A 4 6.97 -12.67 5.58
N ARG A 5 8.12 -13.34 5.64
CA ARG A 5 8.30 -14.75 5.99
C ARG A 5 9.49 -14.80 6.94
N TRP A 6 9.32 -14.15 8.09
CA TRP A 6 10.36 -14.02 9.09
C TRP A 6 10.70 -15.38 9.68
N ASP A 7 11.99 -15.67 9.82
CA ASP A 7 12.46 -16.88 10.47
C ASP A 7 12.63 -16.60 11.97
N HIS A 8 11.66 -17.01 12.76
CA HIS A 8 11.69 -16.82 14.22
C HIS A 8 12.72 -17.71 14.94
N GLY A 9 13.26 -18.73 14.28
CA GLY A 9 14.30 -19.60 14.84
C GLY A 9 15.70 -19.03 14.69
N ARG A 10 15.88 -17.95 13.92
CA ARG A 10 17.19 -17.35 13.66
C ARG A 10 17.52 -16.28 14.69
N ASP A 11 18.41 -16.61 15.62
CA ASP A 11 19.06 -15.61 16.49
C ASP A 11 20.01 -14.73 15.67
N LEU A 12 19.94 -13.42 15.88
CA LEU A 12 20.75 -12.40 15.23
C LEU A 12 21.89 -11.88 16.11
N THR A 13 21.96 -12.34 17.37
CA THR A 13 22.92 -11.87 18.36
C THR A 13 24.35 -12.11 17.90
N GLY A 14 25.15 -11.05 17.87
CA GLY A 14 26.57 -11.13 17.50
C GLY A 14 26.85 -11.43 16.02
N LEU A 15 25.83 -11.41 15.15
CA LEU A 15 26.00 -11.67 13.72
C LEU A 15 26.21 -10.37 12.92
N ARG A 16 26.84 -10.48 11.75
CA ARG A 16 26.85 -9.43 10.73
C ARG A 16 25.56 -9.52 9.91
N VAL A 17 24.70 -8.53 10.07
CA VAL A 17 23.36 -8.53 9.46
C VAL A 17 23.28 -7.48 8.36
N GLY A 18 22.78 -7.87 7.20
CA GLY A 18 22.47 -6.95 6.11
C GLY A 18 20.97 -6.76 5.96
N VAL A 19 20.51 -5.53 5.73
CA VAL A 19 19.11 -5.21 5.41
C VAL A 19 19.04 -4.51 4.07
N ILE A 20 18.38 -5.11 3.08
CA ILE A 20 18.10 -4.47 1.79
C ILE A 20 16.73 -3.82 1.82
N GLY A 21 16.71 -2.49 1.64
CA GLY A 21 15.51 -1.67 1.60
C GLY A 21 15.30 -0.86 2.87
N THR A 22 14.78 0.36 2.72
CA THR A 22 14.48 1.31 3.80
C THR A 22 13.00 1.73 3.81
N GLY A 23 12.13 0.83 3.36
CA GLY A 23 10.68 1.00 3.41
C GLY A 23 10.10 0.80 4.82
N ALA A 24 8.76 0.78 4.94
CA ALA A 24 8.07 0.68 6.22
C ALA A 24 8.47 -0.54 7.07
N SER A 25 8.77 -1.69 6.44
CA SER A 25 9.24 -2.89 7.15
C SER A 25 10.61 -2.68 7.77
N ALA A 26 11.54 -2.07 7.02
CA ALA A 26 12.90 -1.82 7.48
C ALA A 26 12.94 -0.75 8.58
N VAL A 27 12.13 0.32 8.44
CA VAL A 27 12.02 1.39 9.44
C VAL A 27 11.65 0.85 10.83
N GLN A 28 10.91 -0.26 10.88
CA GLN A 28 10.54 -0.93 12.13
C GLN A 28 11.58 -1.99 12.56
N ALA A 29 12.15 -2.72 11.61
CA ALA A 29 13.08 -3.81 11.93
C ALA A 29 14.49 -3.34 12.31
N ILE A 30 15.03 -2.32 11.62
CA ILE A 30 16.40 -1.83 11.81
C ILE A 30 16.68 -1.43 13.26
N PRO A 31 15.80 -0.67 13.95
CA PRO A 31 16.03 -0.27 15.35
C PRO A 31 16.06 -1.44 16.34
N GLU A 32 15.37 -2.53 16.03
CA GLU A 32 15.33 -3.74 16.87
C GLU A 32 16.51 -4.68 16.57
N ILE A 33 17.02 -4.68 15.33
CA ILE A 33 18.17 -5.51 14.91
C ILE A 33 19.49 -4.89 15.37
N ALA A 34 19.63 -3.57 15.23
CA ALA A 34 20.87 -2.85 15.55
C ALA A 34 21.45 -3.12 16.95
N PRO A 35 20.67 -3.19 18.04
CA PRO A 35 21.22 -3.44 19.38
C PRO A 35 21.71 -4.87 19.62
N VAL A 36 21.32 -5.85 18.79
CA VAL A 36 21.67 -7.27 19.00
C VAL A 36 22.72 -7.78 18.00
N ALA A 37 22.75 -7.23 16.79
CA ALA A 37 23.77 -7.59 15.77
C ALA A 37 25.17 -7.14 16.22
N ALA A 38 26.22 -7.84 15.77
CA ALA A 38 27.59 -7.35 15.92
C ALA A 38 27.86 -6.17 14.98
N HIS A 39 27.35 -6.24 13.75
CA HIS A 39 27.37 -5.16 12.77
C HIS A 39 26.09 -5.21 11.93
N LEU A 40 25.53 -4.04 11.60
CA LEU A 40 24.36 -3.90 10.75
C LEU A 40 24.70 -3.05 9.52
N THR A 41 24.62 -3.64 8.33
CA THR A 41 24.74 -2.93 7.05
C THR A 41 23.37 -2.73 6.42
N VAL A 42 22.98 -1.47 6.19
CA VAL A 42 21.69 -1.13 5.58
C VAL A 42 21.91 -0.64 4.15
N PHE A 43 21.39 -1.38 3.18
CA PHE A 43 21.46 -1.03 1.76
C PHE A 43 20.23 -0.20 1.36
N GLN A 44 20.46 1.08 1.10
CA GLN A 44 19.42 2.04 0.76
C GLN A 44 19.51 2.47 -0.70
N ARG A 45 18.46 2.16 -1.48
CA ARG A 45 18.31 2.73 -2.83
C ARG A 45 17.70 4.13 -2.83
N THR A 46 16.64 4.33 -2.05
CA THR A 46 15.91 5.59 -2.04
C THR A 46 15.40 5.85 -0.63
N PRO A 47 15.83 6.92 0.05
CA PRO A 47 15.40 7.20 1.42
C PRO A 47 13.90 7.46 1.52
N ILE A 48 13.35 7.15 2.69
CA ILE A 48 11.94 7.40 3.04
C ILE A 48 11.83 8.62 3.93
N TRP A 49 10.80 9.45 3.72
CA TRP A 49 10.44 10.47 4.71
C TRP A 49 10.05 9.77 6.00
N CYS A 50 10.74 10.06 7.10
CA CYS A 50 10.45 9.53 8.43
C CYS A 50 10.09 10.66 9.39
N PHE A 51 9.02 10.48 10.15
CA PHE A 51 8.50 11.43 11.13
C PHE A 51 8.42 10.78 12.53
N PRO A 52 8.35 11.57 13.61
CA PRO A 52 8.15 11.02 14.94
C PRO A 52 6.80 10.29 15.03
N LYS A 53 6.77 9.20 15.79
CA LYS A 53 5.57 8.40 16.07
C LYS A 53 5.05 8.76 17.45
N ALA A 54 3.84 9.31 17.53
CA ALA A 54 3.15 9.53 18.80
C ALA A 54 2.68 8.18 19.39
N ASP A 55 3.60 7.47 20.04
CA ASP A 55 3.41 6.13 20.60
C ASP A 55 3.51 6.17 22.13
N LEU A 56 2.52 6.83 22.74
CA LEU A 56 2.46 6.98 24.19
C LEU A 56 1.49 5.96 24.78
N PRO A 57 1.81 5.33 25.94
CA PRO A 57 0.87 4.51 26.67
C PRO A 57 -0.42 5.29 26.94
N LEU A 58 -1.59 4.67 26.71
CA LEU A 58 -2.87 5.32 26.94
C LEU A 58 -3.04 5.65 28.44
N PRO A 59 -3.05 6.94 28.83
CA PRO A 59 -3.15 7.31 30.24
C PRO A 59 -4.47 6.85 30.86
N LEU A 60 -4.47 6.53 32.15
CA LEU A 60 -5.68 6.10 32.87
C LEU A 60 -6.89 7.04 32.68
N PRO A 61 -6.75 8.38 32.72
CA PRO A 61 -7.87 9.28 32.47
C PRO A 61 -8.46 9.13 31.07
N VAL A 62 -7.62 8.95 30.05
CA VAL A 62 -8.06 8.72 28.66
C VAL A 62 -8.80 7.39 28.54
N ARG A 63 -8.29 6.34 29.20
CA ARG A 63 -8.96 5.03 29.26
C ARG A 63 -10.34 5.12 29.93
N TRP A 64 -10.47 5.93 30.98
CA TRP A 64 -11.76 6.22 31.62
C TRP A 64 -12.69 7.02 30.71
N ALA A 65 -12.19 8.07 30.06
CA ALA A 65 -12.96 8.87 29.10
C ALA A 65 -13.44 8.04 27.90
N MET A 66 -12.76 6.96 27.54
CA MET A 66 -13.24 6.02 26.52
C MET A 66 -14.42 5.16 26.99
N ARG A 67 -14.65 5.01 28.30
CA ARG A 67 -15.69 4.13 28.87
C ARG A 67 -17.03 4.82 29.11
N ILE A 68 -17.07 6.15 29.19
CA ILE A 68 -18.32 6.90 29.34
C ILE A 68 -19.17 6.79 28.04
N PRO A 69 -20.51 6.98 28.11
CA PRO A 69 -21.36 6.99 26.93
C PRO A 69 -20.84 7.98 25.87
N GLY A 70 -20.69 7.52 24.63
CA GLY A 70 -20.14 8.32 23.53
C GLY A 70 -18.61 8.47 23.51
N GLY A 71 -17.90 8.11 24.58
CA GLY A 71 -16.44 8.24 24.69
C GLY A 71 -15.69 7.51 23.57
N LYS A 72 -16.00 6.22 23.33
CA LYS A 72 -15.41 5.46 22.21
C LYS A 72 -15.68 6.11 20.85
N THR A 73 -16.89 6.65 20.65
CA THR A 73 -17.27 7.31 19.40
C THR A 73 -16.46 8.57 19.18
N PHE A 74 -16.31 9.41 20.21
CA PHE A 74 -15.48 10.61 20.15
C PHE A 74 -14.04 10.30 19.77
N TRP A 75 -13.40 9.35 20.47
CA TRP A 75 -12.01 8.96 20.17
C TRP A 75 -11.84 8.36 18.79
N ARG A 76 -12.83 7.58 18.32
CA ARG A 76 -12.85 7.08 16.95
C ARG A 76 -12.92 8.22 15.93
N LEU A 77 -13.80 9.20 16.12
CA LEU A 77 -13.92 10.35 15.24
C LEU A 77 -12.65 11.19 15.23
N LEU A 78 -12.03 11.39 16.39
CA LEU A 78 -10.76 12.11 16.51
C LEU A 78 -9.63 11.38 15.74
N SER A 79 -9.51 10.07 15.93
CA SER A 79 -8.54 9.25 15.19
C SER A 79 -8.80 9.28 13.68
N GLN A 80 -10.06 9.18 13.26
CA GLN A 80 -10.44 9.29 11.85
C GLN A 80 -10.15 10.67 11.27
N ALA A 81 -10.42 11.75 12.00
CA ALA A 81 -10.10 13.11 11.58
C ALA A 81 -8.58 13.31 11.42
N TYR A 82 -7.78 12.77 12.36
CA TYR A 82 -6.33 12.78 12.25
C TYR A 82 -5.86 12.07 10.97
N VAL A 83 -6.37 10.87 10.70
CA VAL A 83 -6.04 10.13 9.47
C VAL A 83 -6.51 10.87 8.22
N GLU A 84 -7.73 11.43 8.24
CA GLU A 84 -8.33 12.19 7.13
C GLU A 84 -7.47 13.39 6.72
N VAL A 85 -6.97 14.15 7.71
CA VAL A 85 -6.08 15.29 7.49
C VAL A 85 -4.72 14.83 6.98
N THR A 86 -4.12 13.82 7.62
CA THR A 86 -2.73 13.41 7.34
C THR A 86 -2.57 12.63 6.04
N PHE A 87 -3.63 12.00 5.52
CA PHE A 87 -3.56 11.30 4.23
C PHE A 87 -4.64 11.71 3.22
N PRO A 88 -5.94 11.36 3.29
CA PRO A 88 -6.91 11.70 2.24
C PRO A 88 -6.91 13.17 1.79
N LEU A 89 -6.94 14.12 2.73
CA LEU A 89 -6.91 15.55 2.40
C LEU A 89 -5.54 15.97 1.86
N SER A 90 -4.46 15.61 2.56
CA SER A 90 -3.09 15.96 2.17
C SER A 90 -2.69 15.39 0.80
N ALA A 91 -3.06 14.14 0.53
CA ALA A 91 -2.68 13.40 -0.66
C ALA A 91 -3.63 13.66 -1.83
N HIS A 92 -4.95 13.77 -1.63
CA HIS A 92 -5.89 13.89 -2.76
C HIS A 92 -6.22 15.32 -3.17
N TYR A 93 -5.94 16.28 -2.29
CA TYR A 93 -6.23 17.70 -2.50
C TYR A 93 -4.96 18.55 -2.35
N ALA A 94 -3.80 18.00 -2.70
CA ALA A 94 -2.48 18.62 -2.56
C ALA A 94 -2.35 19.95 -3.32
N THR A 95 -3.10 20.13 -4.41
CA THR A 95 -3.13 21.40 -5.16
C THR A 95 -3.90 22.51 -4.45
N VAL A 96 -4.74 22.17 -3.48
CA VAL A 96 -5.58 23.12 -2.71
C VAL A 96 -5.06 23.29 -1.29
N LEU A 97 -4.50 22.23 -0.70
CA LEU A 97 -3.99 22.19 0.68
C LEU A 97 -2.46 22.02 0.66
N PRO A 98 -1.67 23.08 0.92
CA PRO A 98 -0.20 23.03 0.83
C PRO A 98 0.48 22.36 2.04
N LEU A 99 -0.07 21.24 2.52
CA LEU A 99 0.41 20.52 3.69
C LEU A 99 1.77 19.82 3.45
N GLY A 100 2.04 19.41 2.21
CA GLY A 100 3.29 18.72 1.84
C GLY A 100 4.57 19.55 2.09
N LYS A 101 4.59 20.83 1.70
CA LYS A 101 5.77 21.71 1.90
C LYS A 101 6.11 21.90 3.38
N ARG A 102 5.09 22.06 4.23
CA ARG A 102 5.29 22.17 5.69
C ARG A 102 5.82 20.85 6.26
N ALA A 103 5.30 19.72 5.78
CA ALA A 103 5.78 18.41 6.19
C ALA A 103 7.24 18.16 5.79
N GLU A 104 7.70 18.64 4.63
CA GLU A 104 9.12 18.54 4.23
C GLU A 104 10.06 19.25 5.22
N ALA A 105 9.71 20.49 5.60
CA ALA A 105 10.49 21.25 6.58
C ALA A 105 10.54 20.53 7.94
N LEU A 106 9.40 19.98 8.39
CA LEU A 106 9.32 19.18 9.61
C LEU A 106 10.17 17.91 9.52
N GLY A 107 10.11 17.18 8.40
CA GLY A 107 10.89 15.97 8.17
C GLY A 107 12.39 16.24 8.16
N ARG A 108 12.83 17.32 7.49
CA ARG A 108 14.24 17.77 7.51
C ARG A 108 14.68 18.21 8.91
N SER A 109 13.82 18.89 9.65
CA SER A 109 14.09 19.29 11.03
C SER A 109 14.26 18.06 11.93
N TYR A 110 13.34 17.09 11.82
CA TYR A 110 13.41 15.85 12.57
C TYR A 110 14.67 15.05 12.23
N LEU A 111 14.99 14.87 10.95
CA LEU A 111 16.24 14.23 10.52
C LEU A 111 17.48 14.90 11.10
N ARG A 112 17.56 16.24 11.06
CA ARG A 112 18.67 17.00 11.67
C ARG A 112 18.77 16.80 13.17
N SER A 113 17.65 16.64 13.87
CA SER A 113 17.62 16.39 15.32
C SER A 113 18.03 14.96 15.69
N GLN A 114 17.85 14.00 14.77
CA GLN A 114 18.04 12.58 15.04
C GLN A 114 19.40 12.06 14.59
N VAL A 115 20.02 12.63 13.55
CA VAL A 115 21.29 12.16 12.98
C VAL A 115 22.36 13.22 13.13
N ARG A 116 23.50 12.88 13.73
CA ARG A 116 24.59 13.81 14.04
C ARG A 116 25.45 14.07 12.80
N ASP A 117 25.81 13.02 12.09
CA ASP A 117 26.70 13.09 10.92
C ASP A 117 26.03 13.82 9.73
N PRO A 118 26.63 14.90 9.18
CA PRO A 118 26.11 15.60 8.01
C PRO A 118 26.05 14.77 6.72
N GLN A 119 26.99 13.85 6.50
CA GLN A 119 27.04 13.00 5.30
C GLN A 119 25.90 11.97 5.33
N ILE A 120 25.74 11.27 6.46
CA ILE A 120 24.63 10.32 6.65
C ILE A 120 23.27 11.03 6.57
N ARG A 121 23.16 12.25 7.10
CA ARG A 121 21.94 13.08 6.94
C ARG A 121 21.62 13.35 5.48
N ASP A 122 22.61 13.68 4.66
CA ASP A 122 22.37 13.94 3.24
C ASP A 122 21.89 12.67 2.53
N GLN A 123 22.53 11.53 2.79
CA GLN A 123 22.14 10.22 2.25
C GLN A 123 20.73 9.79 2.70
N LEU A 124 20.32 10.10 3.92
CA LEU A 124 18.97 9.81 4.45
C LEU A 124 17.91 10.83 3.99
N THR A 125 18.28 11.91 3.29
CA THR A 125 17.35 12.96 2.87
C THR A 125 16.62 12.60 1.57
N PRO A 126 15.28 12.45 1.58
CA PRO A 126 14.51 12.23 0.36
C PRO A 126 14.59 13.42 -0.61
N ARG A 127 14.67 13.10 -1.91
CA ARG A 127 14.70 14.06 -3.03
C ARG A 127 13.39 14.09 -3.83
N TYR A 128 12.28 13.80 -3.15
CA TYR A 128 10.92 13.82 -3.69
C TYR A 128 9.96 14.41 -2.64
N ALA A 129 8.82 14.95 -3.06
CA ALA A 129 7.86 15.58 -2.16
C ALA A 129 7.25 14.61 -1.13
N VAL A 130 6.96 15.10 0.08
CA VAL A 130 6.24 14.30 1.09
C VAL A 130 4.88 13.87 0.53
N GLY A 131 4.59 12.57 0.57
CA GLY A 131 3.36 11.98 0.07
C GLY A 131 3.50 11.25 -1.27
N CYS A 132 4.57 11.44 -2.05
CA CYS A 132 4.85 10.62 -3.24
C CYS A 132 5.00 9.12 -2.88
N LYS A 133 5.47 8.85 -1.66
CA LYS A 133 5.41 7.56 -0.97
C LYS A 133 4.69 7.74 0.36
N ARG A 134 4.17 6.64 0.91
CA ARG A 134 3.72 6.63 2.31
C ARG A 134 4.93 6.92 3.21
N PRO A 135 4.91 7.97 4.04
CA PRO A 135 5.99 8.23 4.98
C PRO A 135 6.07 7.17 6.08
N GLY A 136 7.27 6.96 6.60
CA GLY A 136 7.51 6.17 7.81
C GLY A 136 7.30 7.00 9.08
N PHE A 137 6.97 6.32 10.18
CA PHE A 137 6.85 6.94 11.50
C PHE A 137 7.61 6.09 12.51
N HIS A 138 8.69 6.61 13.08
CA HIS A 138 9.49 5.89 14.05
C HIS A 138 10.29 6.86 14.92
N ASN A 139 10.40 6.54 16.21
CA ASN A 139 11.06 7.42 17.17
C ASN A 139 12.58 7.27 17.20
N THR A 140 13.09 6.11 16.80
CA THR A 140 14.52 5.78 16.90
C THR A 140 15.20 5.42 15.58
N TYR A 141 14.45 5.25 14.48
CA TYR A 141 14.99 4.78 13.19
C TYR A 141 16.13 5.64 12.68
N LEU A 142 15.92 6.95 12.66
CA LEU A 142 16.94 7.88 12.19
C LEU A 142 18.13 7.89 13.16
N SER A 143 17.88 7.90 14.48
CA SER A 143 18.96 7.90 15.47
C SER A 143 19.79 6.62 15.50
N THR A 144 19.28 5.49 14.98
CA THR A 144 20.01 4.22 14.87
C THR A 144 21.31 4.39 14.07
N TYR A 145 21.34 5.30 13.09
CA TYR A 145 22.51 5.58 12.27
C TYR A 145 23.61 6.40 12.99
N ASN A 146 23.43 6.76 14.27
CA ASN A 146 24.51 7.33 15.08
C ASN A 146 25.35 6.27 15.81
N ARG A 147 25.00 4.99 15.69
CA ARG A 147 25.77 3.91 16.32
C ARG A 147 26.98 3.56 15.47
N ASP A 148 28.08 3.19 16.13
CA ASP A 148 29.33 2.85 15.45
C ASP A 148 29.26 1.50 14.71
N ASP A 149 28.29 0.65 15.07
CA ASP A 149 28.06 -0.68 14.49
C ASP A 149 27.00 -0.69 13.37
N VAL A 150 26.51 0.48 12.94
CA VAL A 150 25.50 0.63 11.88
C VAL A 150 26.07 1.39 10.70
N HIS A 151 26.10 0.74 9.54
CA HIS A 151 26.61 1.31 8.29
C HIS A 151 25.49 1.49 7.28
N LEU A 152 25.36 2.71 6.73
CA LEU A 152 24.45 3.01 5.62
C LEU A 152 25.24 2.91 4.31
N VAL A 153 24.78 2.04 3.41
CA VAL A 153 25.35 1.87 2.06
C VAL A 153 24.34 2.38 1.05
N THR A 154 24.74 3.37 0.25
CA THR A 154 23.91 3.94 -0.82
C THR A 154 24.35 3.52 -2.22
N ASP A 155 25.48 2.86 -2.33
CA ASP A 155 26.02 2.37 -3.59
C ASP A 155 25.11 1.29 -4.21
N PRO A 156 24.94 1.28 -5.55
CA PRO A 156 24.14 0.27 -6.21
C PRO A 156 24.66 -1.13 -5.92
N ILE A 157 23.76 -2.08 -5.63
CA ILE A 157 24.12 -3.49 -5.48
C ILE A 157 24.42 -4.08 -6.86
N ALA A 158 25.59 -4.67 -7.03
CA ALA A 158 25.98 -5.39 -8.24
C ALA A 158 25.50 -6.85 -8.20
N ALA A 159 25.74 -7.55 -7.10
CA ALA A 159 25.37 -8.96 -6.96
C ALA A 159 25.24 -9.38 -5.49
N ILE A 160 24.45 -10.44 -5.27
CA ILE A 160 24.53 -11.21 -4.02
C ILE A 160 25.57 -12.29 -4.22
N ARG A 161 26.58 -12.36 -3.36
CA ARG A 161 27.69 -13.31 -3.44
C ARG A 161 27.64 -14.29 -2.26
N PRO A 162 28.27 -15.48 -2.38
CA PRO A 162 28.57 -16.28 -1.21
C PRO A 162 29.29 -15.41 -0.16
N GLY A 163 28.71 -15.31 1.03
CA GLY A 163 29.27 -14.53 2.14
C GLY A 163 28.86 -13.06 2.21
N GLY A 164 28.07 -12.50 1.28
CA GLY A 164 27.67 -11.09 1.40
C GLY A 164 26.98 -10.44 0.21
N VAL A 165 26.97 -9.10 0.22
CA VAL A 165 26.44 -8.25 -0.84
C VAL A 165 27.59 -7.48 -1.47
N GLU A 166 27.74 -7.56 -2.79
CA GLU A 166 28.72 -6.81 -3.57
C GLU A 166 28.07 -5.57 -4.17
N THR A 167 28.68 -4.41 -3.95
CA THR A 167 28.29 -3.11 -4.53
C THR A 167 29.02 -2.83 -5.84
N ALA A 168 28.54 -1.84 -6.59
CA ALA A 168 29.02 -1.53 -7.93
C ALA A 168 30.46 -0.96 -7.97
N ASP A 169 30.97 -0.48 -6.84
CA ASP A 169 32.37 -0.10 -6.63
C ASP A 169 33.30 -1.30 -6.38
N GLY A 170 32.76 -2.51 -6.30
CA GLY A 170 33.50 -3.75 -6.09
C GLY A 170 33.72 -4.12 -4.62
N GLU A 171 33.19 -3.34 -3.66
CA GLU A 171 33.25 -3.70 -2.25
C GLU A 171 32.32 -4.89 -1.96
N LEU A 172 32.84 -5.89 -1.22
CA LEU A 172 32.03 -6.99 -0.69
C LEU A 172 31.75 -6.74 0.79
N HIS A 173 30.51 -6.40 1.10
CA HIS A 173 30.04 -6.31 2.48
C HIS A 173 29.72 -7.71 3.00
N GLY A 174 30.57 -8.23 3.89
CA GLY A 174 30.45 -9.57 4.43
C GLY A 174 29.31 -9.70 5.46
N LEU A 175 28.42 -10.67 5.26
CA LEU A 175 27.21 -10.86 6.07
C LEU A 175 27.01 -12.33 6.45
N ASP A 176 26.48 -12.56 7.65
CA ASP A 176 26.05 -13.88 8.11
C ASP A 176 24.54 -14.07 7.88
N VAL A 177 23.78 -12.97 7.86
CA VAL A 177 22.33 -12.96 7.59
C VAL A 177 21.98 -11.80 6.67
N LEU A 178 21.24 -12.09 5.60
CA LEU A 178 20.64 -11.08 4.73
C LEU A 178 19.11 -11.05 4.90
N ILE A 179 18.58 -9.87 5.23
CA ILE A 179 17.17 -9.57 5.42
C ILE A 179 16.67 -8.72 4.25
N LEU A 180 15.67 -9.24 3.54
CA LEU A 180 15.00 -8.54 2.45
C LEU A 180 13.80 -7.78 3.00
N ALA A 181 13.94 -6.47 3.14
CA ALA A 181 12.89 -5.51 3.43
C ALA A 181 12.43 -4.79 2.15
N THR A 182 12.30 -5.57 1.07
CA THR A 182 12.15 -5.13 -0.32
C THR A 182 10.74 -4.74 -0.74
N GLY A 183 9.79 -4.70 0.20
CA GLY A 183 8.40 -4.32 -0.05
C GLY A 183 7.56 -5.42 -0.71
N PHE A 184 6.51 -5.01 -1.42
CA PHE A 184 5.51 -5.88 -2.04
C PHE A 184 5.06 -5.32 -3.39
N SER A 185 4.58 -6.20 -4.28
CA SER A 185 3.86 -5.79 -5.49
C SER A 185 2.38 -5.56 -5.13
N VAL A 186 1.95 -4.29 -5.09
CA VAL A 186 0.60 -3.92 -4.60
C VAL A 186 -0.30 -3.28 -5.67
N MET A 187 0.26 -2.82 -6.79
CA MET A 187 -0.48 -2.24 -7.93
C MET A 187 -0.20 -3.03 -9.21
N ASP A 188 -0.26 -4.36 -9.07
CA ASP A 188 -0.07 -5.31 -10.16
C ASP A 188 -1.38 -6.03 -10.45
N VAL A 189 -1.58 -6.41 -11.71
CA VAL A 189 -2.82 -7.00 -12.21
C VAL A 189 -3.04 -8.41 -11.67
N ASP A 190 -1.97 -9.09 -11.26
CA ASP A 190 -1.98 -10.48 -10.75
C ASP A 190 -1.92 -10.60 -9.22
N THR A 191 -2.22 -9.52 -8.48
CA THR A 191 -2.11 -9.47 -7.00
C THR A 191 -3.01 -10.47 -6.25
N GLY A 192 -4.03 -11.04 -6.89
CA GLY A 192 -4.95 -12.01 -6.28
C GLY A 192 -4.36 -13.41 -6.05
N GLY A 193 -3.26 -13.77 -6.71
CA GLY A 193 -2.63 -15.09 -6.57
C GLY A 193 -3.39 -16.25 -7.21
N PHE A 194 -4.54 -16.00 -7.85
CA PHE A 194 -5.31 -16.97 -8.63
C PHE A 194 -5.95 -16.27 -9.84
N PRO A 195 -6.13 -17.00 -10.97
CA PRO A 195 -6.79 -16.44 -12.15
C PRO A 195 -8.27 -16.18 -11.88
N VAL A 196 -8.77 -15.01 -12.27
CA VAL A 196 -10.19 -14.66 -12.25
C VAL A 196 -10.67 -14.54 -13.69
N ILE A 197 -11.61 -15.40 -14.08
CA ILE A 197 -12.17 -15.47 -15.42
C ILE A 197 -13.64 -15.02 -15.39
N GLY A 198 -13.95 -14.01 -16.20
CA GLY A 198 -15.28 -13.42 -16.30
C GLY A 198 -16.19 -14.13 -17.30
N ALA A 199 -17.37 -13.54 -17.51
CA ALA A 199 -18.30 -13.95 -18.56
C ALA A 199 -17.63 -13.81 -19.94
N GLY A 200 -17.71 -14.85 -20.76
CA GLY A 200 -17.06 -14.88 -22.08
C GLY A 200 -15.58 -15.27 -22.05
N GLY A 201 -15.05 -15.76 -20.93
CA GLY A 201 -13.68 -16.31 -20.85
C GLY A 201 -12.58 -15.26 -20.69
N GLN A 202 -12.92 -13.98 -20.51
CA GLN A 202 -11.96 -12.90 -20.34
C GLN A 202 -11.27 -12.98 -18.96
N SER A 203 -9.94 -12.86 -18.92
CA SER A 203 -9.19 -12.75 -17.66
C SER A 203 -9.28 -11.34 -17.08
N LEU A 204 -9.48 -11.22 -15.76
CA LEU A 204 -9.48 -9.94 -15.04
C LEU A 204 -8.14 -9.22 -15.15
N ALA A 205 -7.05 -9.97 -15.05
CA ALA A 205 -5.70 -9.42 -15.19
C ALA A 205 -5.50 -8.84 -16.60
N GLN A 206 -5.94 -9.56 -17.64
CA GLN A 206 -5.89 -9.07 -19.02
C GLN A 206 -6.78 -7.85 -19.22
N PHE A 207 -7.97 -7.82 -18.61
CA PHE A 207 -8.86 -6.67 -18.66
C PHE A 207 -8.19 -5.42 -18.08
N TRP A 208 -7.60 -5.49 -16.88
CA TRP A 208 -6.88 -4.37 -16.27
C TRP A 208 -5.59 -4.03 -17.01
N ASP A 209 -4.91 -5.02 -17.61
CA ASP A 209 -3.71 -4.82 -18.42
C ASP A 209 -3.98 -3.98 -19.67
N THR A 210 -5.14 -4.18 -20.29
CA THR A 210 -5.53 -3.54 -21.56
C THR A 210 -6.35 -2.27 -21.36
N HIS A 211 -7.17 -2.20 -20.32
CA HIS A 211 -8.12 -1.11 -20.07
C HIS A 211 -7.74 -0.22 -18.89
N ARG A 212 -6.54 -0.43 -18.31
CA ARG A 212 -6.06 0.15 -17.04
C ARG A 212 -6.87 -0.39 -15.85
N MET A 213 -6.27 -0.35 -14.66
CA MET A 213 -6.94 -0.84 -13.46
C MET A 213 -8.21 -0.03 -13.18
N GLN A 214 -9.38 -0.68 -13.17
CA GLN A 214 -10.66 0.00 -12.90
C GLN A 214 -11.68 -0.95 -12.27
N ALA A 215 -12.46 -0.41 -11.33
CA ALA A 215 -13.62 -1.06 -10.74
C ALA A 215 -14.60 0.01 -10.24
N TYR A 216 -15.88 -0.15 -10.52
CA TYR A 216 -16.93 0.76 -10.07
C TYR A 216 -16.96 0.78 -8.54
N GLU A 217 -16.77 1.95 -7.95
CA GLU A 217 -16.60 2.13 -6.50
C GLU A 217 -15.54 1.20 -5.88
N GLY A 218 -14.57 0.72 -6.67
CA GLY A 218 -13.57 -0.25 -6.24
C GLY A 218 -14.11 -1.63 -5.89
N VAL A 219 -15.33 -1.97 -6.32
CA VAL A 219 -16.04 -3.20 -5.94
C VAL A 219 -16.29 -4.10 -7.15
N SER A 220 -16.93 -3.58 -8.20
CA SER A 220 -17.43 -4.38 -9.32
C SER A 220 -16.73 -4.05 -10.63
N VAL A 221 -16.50 -5.06 -11.47
CA VAL A 221 -15.85 -4.91 -12.79
C VAL A 221 -16.81 -5.41 -13.88
N PRO A 222 -17.04 -4.66 -14.97
CA PRO A 222 -17.87 -5.12 -16.08
C PRO A 222 -17.34 -6.43 -16.67
N GLY A 223 -18.23 -7.37 -17.02
CA GLY A 223 -17.84 -8.69 -17.52
C GLY A 223 -17.53 -9.72 -16.43
N PHE A 224 -17.57 -9.34 -15.15
CA PHE A 224 -17.33 -10.24 -14.01
C PHE A 224 -18.57 -10.32 -13.11
N PRO A 225 -19.67 -10.97 -13.57
CA PRO A 225 -20.90 -11.05 -12.80
C PRO A 225 -20.69 -11.82 -11.48
N ASN A 226 -21.39 -11.41 -10.43
CA ASN A 226 -21.32 -11.99 -9.08
C ASN A 226 -19.93 -11.96 -8.42
N PHE A 227 -18.92 -11.37 -9.07
CA PHE A 227 -17.62 -11.13 -8.49
C PHE A 227 -17.59 -9.73 -7.85
N PHE A 228 -17.19 -9.68 -6.58
CA PHE A 228 -17.00 -8.44 -5.85
C PHE A 228 -15.62 -8.42 -5.21
N SER A 229 -14.95 -7.28 -5.28
CA SER A 229 -13.64 -7.07 -4.69
C SER A 229 -13.73 -6.19 -3.44
N VAL A 230 -12.88 -6.52 -2.45
CA VAL A 230 -12.49 -5.63 -1.37
C VAL A 230 -11.04 -5.24 -1.64
N CYS A 231 -10.74 -3.95 -1.56
CA CYS A 231 -9.51 -3.30 -2.02
C CYS A 231 -9.30 -3.30 -3.55
N GLY A 232 -10.38 -3.29 -4.35
CA GLY A 232 -10.28 -3.11 -5.80
C GLY A 232 -9.81 -1.70 -6.23
N PRO A 233 -9.43 -1.52 -7.51
CA PRO A 233 -8.94 -0.24 -8.05
C PRO A 233 -9.89 0.93 -7.78
N TYR A 234 -9.37 2.05 -7.31
CA TYR A 234 -10.15 3.21 -6.87
C TYR A 234 -11.17 2.90 -5.76
N GLY A 235 -10.92 1.87 -4.95
CA GLY A 235 -11.64 1.59 -3.70
C GLY A 235 -11.09 2.37 -2.51
N TYR A 236 -9.76 2.49 -2.44
CA TYR A 236 -9.06 3.04 -1.29
C TYR A 236 -8.83 4.55 -1.40
N VAL A 237 -9.26 5.28 -0.37
CA VAL A 237 -9.05 6.73 -0.23
C VAL A 237 -7.82 7.08 0.60
N GLY A 238 -7.04 6.11 1.09
CA GLY A 238 -5.87 6.40 1.90
C GLY A 238 -6.11 6.52 3.41
N SER A 239 -7.34 6.28 3.88
CA SER A 239 -7.68 6.32 5.30
C SER A 239 -7.45 4.96 5.99
N SER A 240 -8.31 4.56 6.92
CA SER A 240 -8.19 3.27 7.60
C SER A 240 -8.57 2.12 6.66
N PHE A 241 -7.80 1.03 6.68
CA PHE A 241 -8.18 -0.21 5.99
C PHE A 241 -9.51 -0.76 6.47
N PHE A 242 -9.87 -0.56 7.75
CA PHE A 242 -11.18 -0.95 8.26
C PHE A 242 -12.30 -0.12 7.61
N ALA A 243 -12.09 1.18 7.42
CA ALA A 243 -13.06 2.04 6.73
C ALA A 243 -13.23 1.62 5.26
N LEU A 244 -12.14 1.25 4.58
CA LEU A 244 -12.20 0.65 3.25
C LEU A 244 -13.06 -0.62 3.22
N ILE A 245 -12.78 -1.57 4.10
CA ILE A 245 -13.52 -2.83 4.20
C ILE A 245 -15.00 -2.56 4.47
N GLU A 246 -15.33 -1.67 5.43
CA GLU A 246 -16.71 -1.32 5.77
C GLU A 246 -17.45 -0.69 4.59
N THR A 247 -16.83 0.27 3.89
CA THR A 247 -17.45 0.95 2.75
C THR A 247 -17.72 -0.02 1.59
N GLN A 248 -16.76 -0.87 1.24
CA GLN A 248 -16.93 -1.82 0.15
C GLN A 248 -17.87 -2.97 0.53
N THR A 249 -17.78 -3.49 1.75
CA THR A 249 -18.72 -4.51 2.23
C THR A 249 -20.15 -3.98 2.25
N ARG A 250 -20.36 -2.71 2.65
CA ARG A 250 -21.68 -2.08 2.59
C ARG A 250 -22.22 -2.00 1.17
N HIS A 251 -21.36 -1.65 0.21
CA HIS A 251 -21.72 -1.65 -1.19
C HIS A 251 -22.18 -3.03 -1.66
N ILE A 252 -21.37 -4.06 -1.38
CA ILE A 252 -21.64 -5.46 -1.74
C ILE A 252 -22.96 -5.91 -1.13
N VAL A 253 -23.19 -5.66 0.16
CA VAL A 253 -24.43 -6.04 0.85
C VAL A 253 -25.66 -5.36 0.25
N ARG A 254 -25.56 -4.10 -0.21
CA ARG A 254 -26.67 -3.43 -0.91
C ARG A 254 -27.01 -4.14 -2.23
N CYS A 255 -25.99 -4.50 -3.02
CA CYS A 255 -26.19 -5.28 -4.25
C CYS A 255 -26.84 -6.64 -3.97
N LEU A 256 -26.36 -7.39 -2.96
CA LEU A 256 -26.89 -8.71 -2.61
C LEU A 256 -28.32 -8.65 -2.08
N ARG A 257 -28.64 -7.64 -1.26
CA ARG A 257 -30.02 -7.41 -0.78
C ARG A 257 -30.97 -7.10 -1.92
N GLU A 258 -30.53 -6.28 -2.87
CA GLU A 258 -31.33 -5.92 -4.04
C GLU A 258 -31.53 -7.12 -4.97
N ALA A 259 -30.51 -7.94 -5.19
CA ALA A 259 -30.61 -9.18 -5.94
C ALA A 259 -31.66 -10.12 -5.31
N ARG A 260 -31.59 -10.31 -3.98
CA ARG A 260 -32.60 -11.10 -3.25
C ARG A 260 -34.01 -10.52 -3.39
N ARG A 261 -34.16 -9.19 -3.27
CA ARG A 261 -35.46 -8.51 -3.42
C ARG A 261 -36.06 -8.71 -4.82
N ARG A 262 -35.23 -8.71 -5.86
CA ARG A 262 -35.63 -8.90 -7.26
C ARG A 262 -35.73 -10.37 -7.68
N GLY A 263 -35.37 -11.32 -6.80
CA GLY A 263 -35.25 -12.74 -7.18
C GLY A 263 -34.19 -12.96 -8.28
N ALA A 264 -33.12 -12.16 -8.29
CA ALA A 264 -32.07 -12.23 -9.30
C ALA A 264 -30.87 -13.07 -8.84
N ALA A 265 -30.38 -13.94 -9.71
CA ALA A 265 -29.20 -14.78 -9.48
C ALA A 265 -27.91 -14.16 -10.03
N ARG A 266 -28.03 -13.18 -10.92
CA ARG A 266 -26.92 -12.52 -11.59
C ARG A 266 -26.92 -11.04 -11.26
N VAL A 267 -25.81 -10.55 -10.73
CA VAL A 267 -25.53 -9.15 -10.42
C VAL A 267 -24.30 -8.72 -11.20
N GLU A 268 -24.47 -7.73 -12.08
CA GLU A 268 -23.36 -7.21 -12.90
C GLU A 268 -23.45 -5.70 -13.02
N ILE A 269 -22.31 -5.01 -12.88
CA ILE A 269 -22.22 -3.58 -13.13
C ILE A 269 -22.38 -3.28 -14.62
N ARG A 270 -23.18 -2.27 -14.97
CA ARG A 270 -23.32 -1.80 -16.35
C ARG A 270 -21.99 -1.18 -16.85
N PRO A 271 -21.54 -1.47 -18.08
CA PRO A 271 -20.32 -0.88 -18.63
C PRO A 271 -20.34 0.66 -18.60
N GLU A 272 -21.48 1.27 -18.86
CA GLU A 272 -21.64 2.73 -18.91
C GLU A 272 -21.45 3.37 -17.51
N ALA A 273 -21.95 2.71 -16.46
CA ALA A 273 -21.79 3.16 -15.08
C ALA A 273 -20.33 3.09 -14.63
N ASN A 274 -19.64 1.99 -14.96
CA ASN A 274 -18.21 1.84 -14.69
C ASN A 274 -17.39 2.89 -15.46
N ALA A 275 -17.67 3.10 -16.75
CA ALA A 275 -16.97 4.09 -17.57
C ALA A 275 -17.14 5.52 -17.03
N ARG A 276 -18.36 5.89 -16.61
CA ARG A 276 -18.66 7.18 -15.99
C ARG A 276 -17.87 7.37 -14.69
N TYR A 277 -17.85 6.36 -13.82
CA TYR A 277 -17.09 6.39 -12.57
C TYR A 277 -15.59 6.51 -12.82
N PHE A 278 -15.04 5.71 -13.74
CA PHE A 278 -13.63 5.71 -14.05
C PHE A 278 -13.21 7.07 -14.64
N ALA A 279 -13.97 7.64 -15.57
CA ALA A 279 -13.72 8.98 -16.10
C ALA A 279 -13.71 10.07 -15.00
N GLU A 280 -14.59 9.95 -13.99
CA GLU A 280 -14.57 10.82 -12.82
C GLU A 280 -13.24 10.74 -12.06
N MET A 281 -12.75 9.52 -11.79
CA MET A 281 -11.46 9.29 -11.11
C MET A 281 -10.30 9.88 -11.91
N MET A 282 -10.28 9.60 -13.22
CA MET A 282 -9.25 10.09 -14.14
C MET A 282 -9.18 11.62 -14.21
N ARG A 283 -10.33 12.29 -14.14
CA ARG A 283 -10.40 13.75 -14.11
C ARG A 283 -9.92 14.33 -12.78
N LYS A 284 -10.32 13.73 -11.65
CA LYS A 284 -9.99 14.24 -10.30
C LYS A 284 -8.53 14.02 -9.91
N ARG A 285 -7.86 13.02 -10.49
CA ARG A 285 -6.50 12.61 -10.08
C ARG A 285 -5.44 13.71 -10.11
N ARG A 286 -5.60 14.70 -11.01
CA ARG A 286 -4.65 15.83 -11.16
C ARG A 286 -4.52 16.68 -9.89
N ARG A 287 -5.45 16.56 -8.94
CA ARG A 287 -5.40 17.25 -7.63
C ARG A 287 -4.52 16.52 -6.61
N GLN A 288 -4.18 15.26 -6.85
CA GLN A 288 -3.47 14.44 -5.91
C GLN A 288 -1.95 14.73 -5.96
N ILE A 289 -1.27 14.49 -4.84
CA ILE A 289 0.18 14.66 -4.65
C ILE A 289 1.01 13.89 -5.68
N PHE A 290 0.50 12.75 -6.15
CA PHE A 290 1.24 11.84 -7.04
C PHE A 290 1.51 12.42 -8.43
N TRP A 291 0.82 13.50 -8.83
CA TRP A 291 1.02 14.17 -10.13
C TRP A 291 1.94 15.39 -10.04
N GLN A 292 2.77 15.47 -9.00
CA GLN A 292 3.88 16.43 -8.94
C GLN A 292 5.13 15.84 -9.59
N ASP A 293 5.91 16.68 -10.27
CA ASP A 293 7.10 16.25 -11.03
C ASP A 293 8.11 15.49 -10.17
N SER A 294 8.28 15.89 -8.90
CA SER A 294 9.22 15.25 -7.99
C SER A 294 8.86 13.80 -7.63
N CYS A 295 7.61 13.37 -7.83
CA CYS A 295 7.19 12.00 -7.54
C CYS A 295 7.76 10.98 -8.53
N ALA A 296 8.17 11.41 -9.73
CA ALA A 296 8.87 10.54 -10.69
C ALA A 296 10.17 9.96 -10.09
N ASN A 297 10.87 10.75 -9.27
CA ASN A 297 12.10 10.36 -8.60
C ASN A 297 11.87 9.48 -7.37
N ALA A 298 10.61 9.34 -6.92
CA ALA A 298 10.32 8.57 -5.73
C ALA A 298 10.48 7.08 -5.98
N ASN A 299 10.21 6.54 -7.17
CA ASN A 299 10.09 5.09 -7.40
C ASN A 299 9.09 4.46 -6.40
N SER A 300 7.84 4.92 -6.49
CA SER A 300 6.78 4.62 -5.54
C SER A 300 5.96 3.41 -5.97
N TYR A 301 5.63 2.54 -5.00
CA TYR A 301 4.81 1.35 -5.22
C TYR A 301 3.34 1.66 -5.52
N TYR A 302 2.93 2.94 -5.45
CA TYR A 302 1.57 3.37 -5.77
C TYR A 302 1.28 3.42 -7.26
N PHE A 303 2.31 3.46 -8.12
CA PHE A 303 2.13 3.55 -9.56
C PHE A 303 2.03 2.16 -10.17
N ASP A 304 1.00 1.96 -10.99
CA ASP A 304 0.87 0.78 -11.85
C ASP A 304 1.72 0.91 -13.14
N LYS A 305 1.69 -0.12 -13.97
CA LYS A 305 2.40 -0.14 -15.26
C LYS A 305 1.94 0.92 -16.27
N HIS A 306 0.76 1.50 -16.09
CA HIS A 306 0.22 2.58 -16.92
C HIS A 306 0.58 3.97 -16.38
N GLY A 307 1.31 4.04 -15.26
CA GLY A 307 1.65 5.28 -14.57
C GLY A 307 0.47 5.86 -13.78
N ASP A 308 -0.55 5.05 -13.46
CA ASP A 308 -1.68 5.47 -12.65
C ASP A 308 -1.46 5.13 -11.19
N VAL A 309 -2.04 5.97 -10.32
CA VAL A 309 -2.22 5.64 -8.91
C VAL A 309 -3.70 5.33 -8.69
N PRO A 310 -4.12 4.06 -8.63
CA PRO A 310 -5.53 3.67 -8.55
C PRO A 310 -6.11 3.85 -7.13
N LEU A 311 -5.81 4.98 -6.50
CA LEU A 311 -6.41 5.44 -5.26
C LEU A 311 -7.55 6.41 -5.57
N ARG A 312 -8.66 6.28 -4.85
CA ARG A 312 -9.84 7.12 -5.03
C ARG A 312 -9.55 8.57 -4.60
N PRO A 313 -9.65 9.57 -5.50
CA PRO A 313 -9.47 10.98 -5.15
C PRO A 313 -10.73 11.53 -4.45
N ALA A 314 -10.94 11.12 -3.20
CA ALA A 314 -12.10 11.49 -2.39
C ALA A 314 -11.76 11.52 -0.89
N THR A 315 -12.60 12.20 -0.12
CA THR A 315 -12.60 12.13 1.35
C THR A 315 -13.17 10.80 1.84
N THR A 316 -12.84 10.40 3.07
CA THR A 316 -13.45 9.19 3.68
C THR A 316 -14.96 9.32 3.80
N LEU A 317 -15.46 10.50 4.15
CA LEU A 317 -16.90 10.77 4.23
C LEU A 317 -17.59 10.65 2.87
N ALA A 318 -16.96 11.13 1.78
CA ALA A 318 -17.52 10.96 0.44
C ALA A 318 -17.57 9.49 0.03
N ALA A 319 -16.54 8.70 0.33
CA ALA A 319 -16.55 7.26 0.06
C ALA A 319 -17.62 6.52 0.89
N ASP A 320 -17.78 6.86 2.18
CA ASP A 320 -18.83 6.29 3.02
C ASP A 320 -20.23 6.64 2.50
N TRP A 321 -20.46 7.91 2.14
CA TRP A 321 -21.73 8.35 1.57
C TRP A 321 -22.04 7.62 0.25
N ARG A 322 -21.07 7.52 -0.67
CA ARG A 322 -21.24 6.82 -1.96
C ARG A 322 -21.57 5.34 -1.76
N SER A 323 -20.91 4.66 -0.81
CA SER A 323 -21.24 3.26 -0.49
C SER A 323 -22.71 3.05 -0.07
N ARG A 324 -23.32 4.08 0.55
CA ARG A 324 -24.73 4.06 1.00
C ARG A 324 -25.72 4.51 -0.06
N ARG A 325 -25.27 5.28 -1.05
CA ARG A 325 -26.15 6.05 -1.96
C ARG A 325 -25.91 5.83 -3.44
N PHE A 326 -24.91 5.03 -3.86
CA PHE A 326 -24.75 4.68 -5.27
C PHE A 326 -26.06 4.10 -5.83
N ASP A 327 -26.29 4.37 -7.12
CA ASP A 327 -27.51 3.99 -7.81
C ASP A 327 -27.52 2.47 -8.06
N LEU A 328 -28.59 1.79 -7.65
CA LEU A 328 -28.72 0.35 -7.91
C LEU A 328 -29.05 0.09 -9.38
N ASP A 329 -29.56 1.07 -10.12
CA ASP A 329 -29.82 0.93 -11.55
C ASP A 329 -28.54 0.98 -12.40
N ASP A 330 -27.41 1.35 -11.79
CA ASP A 330 -26.08 1.11 -12.37
C ASP A 330 -25.76 -0.39 -12.49
N TYR A 331 -26.54 -1.27 -11.86
CA TYR A 331 -26.43 -2.72 -11.97
C TYR A 331 -27.53 -3.33 -12.84
N ARG A 332 -27.19 -4.44 -13.50
CA ARG A 332 -28.15 -5.38 -14.08
C ARG A 332 -28.36 -6.53 -13.10
N PHE A 333 -29.62 -6.78 -12.79
CA PHE A 333 -30.08 -7.90 -11.99
C PHE A 333 -30.90 -8.82 -12.90
N SER A 334 -30.45 -10.05 -13.11
CA SER A 334 -31.11 -10.98 -14.04
C SER A 334 -31.07 -12.44 -13.59
N GLY A 335 -31.94 -13.25 -14.21
CA GLY A 335 -32.07 -14.70 -14.04
C GLY A 335 -32.72 -15.10 -12.70
N PRO A 336 -33.61 -16.11 -12.68
CA PRO A 336 -34.05 -16.70 -11.41
C PRO A 336 -32.87 -17.39 -10.71
N PRO A 337 -32.91 -17.56 -9.37
CA PRO A 337 -31.98 -18.45 -8.66
C PRO A 337 -32.07 -19.83 -9.33
N SER A 338 -30.95 -20.38 -9.78
CA SER A 338 -30.93 -21.74 -10.30
C SER A 338 -31.13 -22.72 -9.14
N ASP A 339 -32.15 -23.58 -9.21
CA ASP A 339 -32.36 -24.68 -8.26
C ASP A 339 -31.37 -25.84 -8.45
N GLU A 340 -30.53 -25.80 -9.48
CA GLU A 340 -29.48 -26.80 -9.68
C GLU A 340 -28.24 -26.49 -8.82
N PRO A 341 -27.76 -27.45 -8.00
CA PRO A 341 -26.47 -27.31 -7.32
C PRO A 341 -25.38 -27.16 -8.38
N GLN A 342 -24.68 -26.02 -8.36
CA GLN A 342 -23.52 -25.78 -9.21
C GLN A 342 -22.52 -26.92 -8.98
N ARG A 343 -22.37 -27.82 -9.97
CA ARG A 343 -21.26 -28.76 -9.99
C ARG A 343 -19.98 -27.93 -9.94
N SER A 344 -19.20 -28.14 -8.89
CA SER A 344 -17.86 -27.58 -8.80
C SER A 344 -17.11 -27.95 -10.09
N PRO A 345 -16.54 -26.99 -10.84
CA PRO A 345 -15.73 -27.36 -11.98
C PRO A 345 -14.60 -28.26 -11.47
N GLU A 346 -14.41 -29.41 -12.11
CA GLU A 346 -13.24 -30.25 -11.86
C GLU A 346 -12.01 -29.35 -11.89
N VAL A 347 -11.27 -29.32 -10.78
CA VAL A 347 -9.96 -28.69 -10.73
C VAL A 347 -9.09 -29.47 -11.69
N VAL A 348 -9.02 -29.03 -12.95
CA VAL A 348 -8.07 -29.53 -13.91
C VAL A 348 -6.71 -29.29 -13.29
N GLY A 349 -6.05 -30.38 -12.91
CA GLY A 349 -4.81 -30.36 -12.15
C GLY A 349 -3.86 -29.34 -12.74
N SER A 350 -3.38 -28.43 -11.89
CA SER A 350 -2.43 -27.40 -12.27
C SER A 350 -1.19 -28.07 -12.86
N ARG A 351 -1.09 -28.17 -14.18
CA ARG A 351 0.22 -28.19 -14.81
C ARG A 351 0.83 -26.85 -14.45
N ALA A 352 1.87 -26.90 -13.60
CA ALA A 352 2.68 -25.75 -13.26
C ALA A 352 3.01 -25.01 -14.56
N VAL A 353 2.41 -23.83 -14.74
CA VAL A 353 2.84 -22.89 -15.77
C VAL A 353 4.27 -22.56 -15.39
N PRO A 354 5.28 -22.84 -16.24
CA PRO A 354 6.64 -22.44 -15.93
C PRO A 354 6.59 -20.92 -15.79
N THR A 355 6.96 -20.42 -14.62
CA THR A 355 7.22 -19.00 -14.43
C THR A 355 8.29 -18.61 -15.43
N ARG A 356 7.90 -18.03 -16.57
CA ARG A 356 8.80 -17.23 -17.40
C ARG A 356 9.13 -16.02 -16.56
N HIS A 357 10.13 -16.16 -15.68
CA HIS A 357 10.95 -15.04 -15.27
C HIS A 357 11.57 -14.51 -16.56
N GLY A 358 10.91 -13.50 -17.14
CA GLY A 358 11.53 -12.66 -18.14
C GLY A 358 12.77 -12.07 -17.50
N ARG A 359 13.94 -12.60 -17.86
CA ARG A 359 15.21 -11.89 -17.77
C ARG A 359 15.01 -10.56 -18.51
N ARG A 360 14.62 -9.52 -17.78
CA ARG A 360 15.00 -8.16 -18.17
C ARG A 360 16.47 -8.04 -17.79
N THR A 361 17.33 -8.40 -18.73
CA THR A 361 18.69 -7.88 -18.76
C THR A 361 18.57 -6.36 -18.74
N ALA A 362 19.03 -5.74 -17.65
CA ALA A 362 19.30 -4.33 -17.65
C ALA A 362 20.40 -4.08 -18.68
N ARG A 363 20.13 -3.19 -19.64
CA ARG A 363 21.15 -2.28 -20.15
C ARG A 363 21.03 -0.99 -19.37
#